data_AF-A0A820DY31-F1
#
_entry.id   AF-A0A820DY31-F1
#
_cell.length_a   1.000
_cell.length_b   1.000
_cell.length_c   1.000
_cell.angle_alpha   90.00
_cell.angle_beta   90.00
_cell.angle_gamma   90.00
#
_symmetry.space_group_name_H-M   'P 1'
#
loop_
_entity.id
_entity.type
_entity.pdbx_description
1 polymer ?
#
loop_
_entity_poly.entity_id
_entity_poly.type
_entity_poly.pdbx_seq_one_letter_code
_entity_poly.pdbx_strand_id
1 'polypeptide(L)'
;TRQTLSDFGMTIALIFMVLFDMLVTKSAGGHSLTQKITVPNSIRPSDLERDNIWFISPLRKRLPFWVYFASSFPAILISVVLFFEVELTGIMIQSKLKCVHSTKVIKGTGYHLDIMIAGILISISGLFGLPWICAAPVRSLAHVASLSKYSNTHAPGEKARLIDIKDQRLTNIGVHLLIGCTIFAAPIIRKIPVAALFGIFLYFGIVSISGTQLFSRIKMTFIPTKYYPNFGYLRRVRQMKRHIYTFIQVIAACLLITIKMTNFAFLFPLILILLVPFRKMCLPFIFTERELSELDGDEEPGSTFDDEIDFYGQVHLPI
;
A
#
# COMPACT_ATOMS: atom_id res chain seq x y z
N THR A 1 -8.38 0.60 -27.34
CA THR A 1 -8.90 1.94 -27.01
C THR A 1 -9.53 1.99 -25.63
N ARG A 2 -10.48 1.10 -25.26
CA ARG A 2 -11.03 1.07 -23.89
C ARG A 2 -9.99 0.80 -22.80
N GLN A 3 -9.13 -0.20 -23.01
CA GLN A 3 -8.06 -0.55 -22.06
C GLN A 3 -7.06 0.59 -21.84
N THR A 4 -6.61 1.23 -22.92
CA THR A 4 -5.72 2.39 -22.84
C THR A 4 -6.37 3.56 -22.11
N LEU A 5 -7.68 3.79 -22.30
CA LEU A 5 -8.40 4.85 -21.58
C LEU A 5 -8.49 4.53 -20.08
N SER A 6 -8.77 3.27 -19.73
CA SER A 6 -8.78 2.78 -18.34
C SER A 6 -7.42 2.94 -17.66
N ASP A 7 -6.32 2.63 -18.35
CA ASP A 7 -4.97 2.71 -17.80
C ASP A 7 -4.56 4.15 -17.46
N PHE A 8 -5.00 5.13 -18.26
CA PHE A 8 -4.78 6.56 -18.00
C PHE A 8 -5.85 7.22 -17.12
N GLY A 9 -6.83 6.46 -16.62
CA GLY A 9 -8.01 7.00 -15.95
C GLY A 9 -7.69 7.95 -14.78
N MET A 10 -6.71 7.61 -13.94
CA MET A 10 -6.28 8.48 -12.83
C MET A 10 -5.67 9.80 -13.31
N THR A 11 -4.85 9.76 -14.35
CA THR A 11 -4.21 10.96 -14.93
C THR A 11 -5.26 11.85 -15.60
N ILE A 12 -6.19 11.27 -16.36
CA ILE A 12 -7.28 11.99 -17.01
C ILE A 12 -8.19 12.65 -15.97
N ALA A 13 -8.56 11.92 -14.91
CA ALA A 13 -9.36 12.47 -13.82
C ALA A 13 -8.67 13.64 -13.12
N LEU A 14 -7.35 13.55 -12.89
CA LEU A 14 -6.57 14.64 -12.32
C LEU A 14 -6.56 15.87 -13.23
N ILE A 15 -6.27 15.69 -14.52
CA ILE A 15 -6.26 16.79 -15.50
C ILE A 15 -7.64 17.44 -15.58
N PHE A 16 -8.70 16.63 -15.63
CA PHE A 16 -10.08 17.13 -15.65
C PHE A 16 -10.40 17.97 -14.42
N MET A 17 -10.07 17.50 -13.21
CA MET A 17 -10.31 18.25 -11.98
C MET A 17 -9.49 19.55 -11.89
N VAL A 18 -8.26 19.54 -12.41
CA VAL A 18 -7.43 20.76 -12.49
C VAL A 18 -8.03 21.77 -13.48
N LEU A 19 -8.48 21.32 -14.65
CA LEU A 19 -9.16 22.17 -15.63
C LEU A 19 -10.46 22.75 -15.06
N PHE A 20 -11.26 21.91 -14.38
CA PHE A 20 -12.49 22.32 -13.73
C PHE A 20 -12.24 23.40 -12.66
N ASP A 21 -11.24 23.21 -11.78
CA ASP A 21 -10.84 24.21 -10.78
C ASP A 21 -10.44 25.55 -11.43
N MET A 22 -9.70 25.51 -12.54
CA MET A 22 -9.32 26.72 -13.28
C MET A 22 -10.53 27.43 -13.89
N LEU A 23 -11.50 26.70 -14.43
CA LEU A 23 -12.73 27.27 -14.98
C LEU A 23 -13.59 27.91 -13.89
N VAL A 24 -13.76 27.24 -12.75
CA VAL A 24 -14.50 27.77 -11.60
C VAL A 24 -13.80 29.02 -11.04
N THR A 25 -12.48 28.99 -10.89
CA THR A 25 -11.70 30.15 -10.44
C THR A 25 -11.88 31.35 -11.37
N LYS A 26 -11.88 31.12 -12.69
CA LYS A 26 -12.10 32.18 -13.69
C LYS A 26 -13.53 32.73 -13.62
N SER A 27 -14.53 31.86 -13.42
CA SER A 27 -15.94 32.26 -13.30
C SER A 27 -16.24 32.99 -11.99
N ALA A 28 -15.54 32.69 -10.91
CA ALA A 28 -15.71 33.30 -9.59
C ALA A 28 -14.93 34.61 -9.39
N GLY A 29 -14.52 35.27 -10.47
CA GLY A 29 -13.81 36.56 -10.40
C GLY A 29 -12.34 36.48 -9.98
N GLY A 30 -11.71 35.31 -10.08
CA GLY A 30 -10.26 35.14 -9.84
C GLY A 30 -9.87 34.86 -8.40
N HIS A 31 -10.81 34.78 -7.46
CA HIS A 31 -10.53 34.35 -6.10
C HIS A 31 -10.38 32.83 -6.05
N SER A 32 -9.20 32.33 -5.64
CA SER A 32 -9.00 30.89 -5.45
C SER A 32 -9.67 30.43 -4.16
N LEU A 33 -10.85 29.81 -4.29
CA LEU A 33 -11.57 29.18 -3.18
C LEU A 33 -10.91 27.84 -2.74
N THR A 34 -10.00 27.30 -3.53
CA THR A 34 -9.39 25.98 -3.35
C THR A 34 -7.94 26.06 -2.88
N GLN A 35 -7.60 25.22 -1.89
CA GLN A 35 -6.22 25.04 -1.44
C GLN A 35 -5.42 24.30 -2.51
N LYS A 36 -4.27 24.86 -2.91
CA LYS A 36 -3.37 24.30 -3.93
C LYS A 36 -2.07 23.79 -3.30
N ILE A 37 -1.33 22.95 -4.03
CA ILE A 37 -0.06 22.40 -3.54
C ILE A 37 0.96 23.52 -3.35
N THR A 38 1.56 23.58 -2.15
CA THR A 38 2.67 24.48 -1.86
C THR A 38 4.00 23.77 -2.14
N VAL A 39 4.71 24.21 -3.17
CA VAL A 39 6.07 23.74 -3.49
C VAL A 39 7.05 24.90 -3.27
N PRO A 40 8.20 24.71 -2.59
CA PRO A 40 9.20 25.76 -2.44
C PRO A 40 9.86 26.13 -3.79
N ASN A 41 10.29 27.38 -3.94
CA ASN A 41 11.00 27.83 -5.16
C ASN A 41 12.46 27.37 -5.22
N SER A 42 13.05 27.06 -4.06
CA SER A 42 14.48 26.75 -3.92
C SER A 42 14.66 25.66 -2.88
N ILE A 43 15.63 24.79 -3.11
CA ILE A 43 16.10 23.81 -2.12
C ILE A 43 16.82 24.57 -1.01
N ARG A 44 16.39 24.40 0.25
CA ARG A 44 17.02 25.01 1.43
C ARG A 44 17.22 23.94 2.51
N PRO A 45 18.27 24.04 3.35
CA PRO A 45 18.45 23.14 4.47
C PRO A 45 17.37 23.35 5.53
N SER A 46 17.10 22.31 6.34
CA SER A 46 16.07 22.31 7.39
C SER A 46 16.31 23.32 8.52
N ASP A 47 17.55 23.76 8.69
CA ASP A 47 17.97 24.72 9.73
C ASP A 47 18.44 26.01 9.04
N LEU A 48 17.63 27.07 9.15
CA LEU A 48 17.89 28.37 8.49
C LEU A 48 19.08 29.10 9.10
N GLU A 49 19.51 28.74 10.31
CA GLU A 49 20.70 29.29 10.96
C GLU A 49 22.00 28.61 10.51
N ARG A 50 21.92 27.47 9.80
CA ARG A 50 23.09 26.81 9.21
C ARG A 50 23.34 27.38 7.82
N ASP A 51 24.37 28.21 7.69
CA ASP A 51 24.92 28.66 6.41
C ASP A 51 25.26 27.49 5.48
N ASN A 52 24.31 27.03 4.65
CA ASN A 52 24.48 26.11 3.51
C ASN A 52 25.20 24.77 3.78
N ILE A 53 25.37 24.34 5.03
CA ILE A 53 26.03 23.08 5.37
C ILE A 53 25.00 21.94 5.37
N TRP A 54 25.04 21.14 4.30
CA TRP A 54 24.19 19.95 4.10
C TRP A 54 24.62 18.73 4.91
N PHE A 55 25.92 18.61 5.19
CA PHE A 55 26.47 17.48 5.93
C PHE A 55 26.50 17.75 7.44
N ILE A 56 25.88 16.87 8.23
CA ILE A 56 25.83 16.97 9.68
C ILE A 56 26.98 16.14 10.26
N SER A 57 28.10 16.80 10.56
CA SER A 57 29.21 16.10 11.23
C SER A 57 28.79 15.72 12.66
N PRO A 58 28.86 14.43 13.05
CA PRO A 58 28.39 13.98 14.35
C PRO A 58 29.19 14.57 15.53
N LEU A 59 30.41 15.05 15.28
CA LEU A 59 31.29 15.67 16.27
C LEU A 59 31.22 17.21 16.31
N ARG A 60 30.40 17.88 15.47
CA ARG A 60 30.43 19.35 15.34
C ARG A 60 29.93 20.08 16.59
N LYS A 61 28.93 19.53 17.28
CA LYS A 61 28.47 20.03 18.58
C LYS A 61 29.02 19.12 19.67
N ARG A 62 29.64 19.69 20.70
CA ARG A 62 30.00 18.95 21.93
C ARG A 62 28.73 18.56 22.67
N LEU A 63 28.12 17.46 22.26
CA LEU A 63 27.07 16.80 23.03
C LEU A 63 27.72 15.99 24.16
N PRO A 64 27.08 15.90 25.35
CA PRO A 64 27.57 15.03 26.41
C PRO A 64 27.59 13.58 25.93
N PHE A 65 28.62 12.83 26.31
CA PHE A 65 28.86 11.46 25.81
C PHE A 65 27.65 10.52 25.99
N TRP A 66 26.88 10.69 27.06
CA TRP A 66 25.68 9.91 27.34
C TRP A 66 24.61 10.02 26.25
N VAL A 67 24.54 11.13 25.50
CA VAL A 67 23.54 11.33 24.44
C VAL A 67 23.76 10.35 23.29
N TYR A 68 25.02 10.01 22.97
CA TYR A 68 25.30 9.01 21.92
C TYR A 68 24.78 7.64 22.33
N PHE A 69 24.98 7.24 23.59
CA PHE A 69 24.45 5.98 24.10
C PHE A 69 22.92 6.00 24.18
N ALA A 70 22.34 7.08 24.70
CA ALA A 70 20.89 7.27 24.80
C ALA A 70 20.20 7.25 23.42
N SER A 71 20.86 7.76 22.37
CA SER A 71 20.33 7.76 21.00
C SER A 71 20.24 6.36 20.36
N SER A 72 20.96 5.37 20.89
CA SER A 72 20.87 3.98 20.43
C SER A 72 19.47 3.39 20.68
N PHE A 73 18.83 3.75 21.79
CA PHE A 73 17.50 3.23 22.14
C PHE A 73 16.41 3.59 21.12
N PRO A 74 16.17 4.87 20.76
CA PRO A 74 15.21 5.21 19.70
C PRO A 74 15.65 4.70 18.32
N ALA A 75 16.96 4.57 18.05
CA ALA A 75 17.45 4.01 16.80
C ALA A 75 17.06 2.53 16.64
N ILE A 76 17.17 1.73 17.71
CA ILE A 76 16.72 0.33 17.72
C ILE A 76 15.20 0.26 17.47
N LEU A 77 14.42 1.11 18.15
CA LEU A 77 12.97 1.14 17.97
C LEU A 77 12.58 1.47 16.52
N ILE A 78 13.19 2.49 15.92
CA ILE A 78 12.97 2.87 14.52
C ILE A 78 13.43 1.76 13.57
N SER A 79 14.56 1.12 13.83
CA SER A 79 15.06 -0.01 13.02
C SER A 79 14.05 -1.15 12.99
N VAL A 80 13.47 -1.51 14.14
CA VAL A 80 12.40 -2.52 14.22
C VAL A 80 11.18 -2.10 13.41
N VAL A 81 10.73 -0.84 13.55
CA VAL A 81 9.58 -0.31 12.77
C VAL A 81 9.82 -0.44 11.27
N LEU A 82 10.99 0.00 10.80
CA LEU A 82 11.35 0.02 9.38
C LEU A 82 11.54 -1.39 8.81
N PHE A 83 12.12 -2.30 9.60
CA PHE A 83 12.20 -3.73 9.25
C PHE A 83 10.81 -4.30 8.99
N PHE A 84 9.85 -4.05 9.89
CA PHE A 84 8.48 -4.54 9.69
C PHE A 84 7.79 -3.90 8.49
N GLU A 85 7.96 -2.61 8.25
CA GLU A 85 7.35 -1.98 7.07
C GLU A 85 7.90 -2.54 5.76
N VAL A 86 9.21 -2.79 5.67
CA VAL A 86 9.85 -3.39 4.48
C VAL A 86 9.37 -4.81 4.27
N GLU A 87 9.41 -5.66 5.30
CA GLU A 87 9.01 -7.07 5.22
C GLU A 87 7.52 -7.24 4.93
N LEU A 88 6.64 -6.49 5.62
CA LEU A 88 5.20 -6.55 5.36
C LEU A 88 4.86 -6.07 3.94
N THR A 89 5.52 -5.02 3.46
CA THR A 89 5.35 -4.56 2.07
C THR A 89 5.80 -5.64 1.08
N GLY A 90 6.96 -6.27 1.34
CA GLY A 90 7.50 -7.33 0.49
C GLY A 90 6.56 -8.54 0.41
N ILE A 91 6.04 -9.00 1.57
CA ILE A 91 5.07 -10.10 1.62
C ILE A 91 3.79 -9.73 0.87
N MET A 92 3.25 -8.53 1.04
CA MET A 92 2.04 -8.09 0.32
C MET A 92 2.22 -8.09 -1.20
N ILE A 93 3.38 -7.62 -1.69
CA ILE A 93 3.70 -7.65 -3.11
C ILE A 93 3.88 -9.10 -3.59
N GLN A 94 4.57 -9.93 -2.80
CA GLN A 94 4.80 -11.33 -3.11
C GLN A 94 3.51 -12.13 -3.20
N SER A 95 2.57 -11.93 -2.27
CA SER A 95 1.23 -12.55 -2.34
C SER A 95 0.53 -12.18 -3.64
N LYS A 96 0.66 -10.92 -4.09
CA LYS A 96 0.09 -10.49 -5.38
C LYS A 96 0.78 -11.11 -6.59
N LEU A 97 2.11 -11.26 -6.54
CA LEU A 97 2.90 -11.89 -7.60
C LEU A 97 2.67 -13.40 -7.66
N LYS A 98 2.47 -14.07 -6.52
CA LYS A 98 2.19 -15.51 -6.43
C LYS A 98 0.89 -15.88 -7.16
N CYS A 99 -0.13 -15.03 -7.10
CA CYS A 99 -1.36 -15.17 -7.88
C CYS A 99 -1.12 -15.28 -9.40
N VAL A 100 -0.06 -14.65 -9.91
CA VAL A 100 0.37 -14.73 -11.31
C VAL A 100 1.28 -15.93 -11.55
N HIS A 101 2.14 -16.22 -10.59
CA HIS A 101 3.15 -17.25 -10.64
C HIS A 101 2.58 -18.67 -10.84
N SER A 102 1.34 -18.94 -10.39
CA SER A 102 0.62 -20.18 -10.71
C SER A 102 0.47 -20.45 -12.21
N THR A 103 0.83 -19.49 -13.08
CA THR A 103 0.67 -19.60 -14.54
C THR A 103 1.97 -19.55 -15.36
N LYS A 104 3.12 -19.04 -14.86
CA LYS A 104 4.49 -19.21 -15.44
C LYS A 104 5.55 -18.28 -14.78
N VAL A 105 6.73 -18.85 -14.45
CA VAL A 105 8.05 -18.26 -14.08
C VAL A 105 8.26 -17.78 -12.63
N ILE A 106 9.13 -18.51 -11.90
CA ILE A 106 9.57 -18.19 -10.52
C ILE A 106 10.66 -17.11 -10.64
N LYS A 107 10.37 -15.88 -10.20
CA LYS A 107 11.42 -14.89 -9.96
C LYS A 107 11.86 -14.95 -8.51
N GLY A 108 13.17 -14.82 -8.27
CA GLY A 108 13.74 -14.79 -6.92
C GLY A 108 13.34 -13.53 -6.16
N THR A 109 13.21 -13.66 -4.84
CA THR A 109 12.91 -12.57 -3.91
C THR A 109 14.19 -12.02 -3.27
N GLY A 110 14.24 -10.72 -2.99
CA GLY A 110 15.43 -10.01 -2.51
C GLY A 110 15.35 -9.43 -1.10
N TYR A 111 14.59 -10.03 -0.16
CA TYR A 111 14.30 -9.44 1.16
C TYR A 111 15.54 -8.93 1.93
N HIS A 112 16.60 -9.75 2.03
CA HIS A 112 17.83 -9.34 2.73
C HIS A 112 18.55 -8.17 2.05
N LEU A 113 18.54 -8.14 0.71
CA LEU A 113 19.13 -7.04 -0.05
C LEU A 113 18.33 -5.75 0.15
N ASP A 114 17.00 -5.85 0.19
CA ASP A 114 16.11 -4.72 0.39
C ASP A 114 16.33 -4.07 1.77
N ILE A 115 16.47 -4.89 2.83
CA ILE A 115 16.80 -4.39 4.18
C ILE A 115 18.18 -3.75 4.22
N MET A 116 19.19 -4.39 3.62
CA MET A 116 20.56 -3.84 3.59
C MET A 116 20.59 -2.47 2.89
N ILE A 117 19.94 -2.35 1.72
CA ILE A 117 19.87 -1.10 0.97
C ILE A 117 19.10 -0.03 1.75
N ALA A 118 17.97 -0.40 2.37
CA ALA A 118 17.20 0.51 3.22
C ALA A 118 18.07 1.06 4.37
N GLY A 119 18.79 0.19 5.07
CA GLY A 119 19.68 0.58 6.17
C GLY A 119 20.80 1.55 5.72
N ILE A 120 21.41 1.29 4.56
CA ILE A 120 22.43 2.18 3.98
C ILE A 120 21.83 3.55 3.64
N LEU A 121 20.67 3.57 2.97
CA LEU A 121 19.99 4.82 2.58
C LEU A 121 19.54 5.64 3.79
N ILE A 122 19.05 5.00 4.86
CA ILE A 122 18.68 5.67 6.10
C ILE A 122 19.92 6.27 6.77
N SER A 123 21.03 5.53 6.80
CA SER A 123 22.29 6.01 7.36
C SER A 123 22.82 7.23 6.62
N ILE A 124 22.79 7.20 5.28
CA ILE A 124 23.14 8.35 4.44
C ILE A 124 22.18 9.50 4.72
N SER A 125 20.86 9.26 4.73
CA SER A 125 19.86 10.29 4.99
C SER A 125 20.08 10.98 6.34
N GLY A 126 20.43 10.21 7.38
CA GLY A 126 20.77 10.74 8.70
C GLY A 126 21.99 11.67 8.69
N LEU A 127 23.04 11.33 7.94
CA LEU A 127 24.23 12.19 7.79
C LEU A 127 23.94 13.52 7.08
N PHE A 128 22.97 13.54 6.17
CA PHE A 128 22.54 14.74 5.45
C PHE A 128 21.35 15.46 6.10
N GLY A 129 20.86 14.98 7.25
CA GLY A 129 19.68 15.55 7.92
C GLY A 129 18.38 15.41 7.13
N LEU A 130 18.33 14.47 6.19
CA LEU A 130 17.16 14.13 5.40
C LEU A 130 16.23 13.23 6.22
N PRO A 131 14.89 13.28 5.98
CA PRO A 131 13.98 12.34 6.60
C PRO A 131 14.33 10.91 6.20
N TRP A 132 14.09 9.95 7.10
CA TRP A 132 14.23 8.54 6.78
C TRP A 132 13.22 8.13 5.71
N ILE A 133 13.56 7.08 4.96
CA ILE A 133 12.73 6.54 3.88
C ILE A 133 12.25 5.16 4.31
N CYS A 134 10.98 4.87 4.04
CA CYS A 134 10.37 3.56 4.30
C CYS A 134 9.60 3.02 3.09
N ALA A 135 9.40 1.70 3.07
CA ALA A 135 8.55 1.05 2.09
C ALA A 135 7.08 1.41 2.36
N ALA A 136 6.33 1.72 1.30
CA ALA A 136 4.93 2.14 1.42
C ALA A 136 4.00 1.11 0.78
N PRO A 137 3.27 0.28 1.55
CA PRO A 137 2.47 -0.82 1.02
C PRO A 137 1.45 -0.39 -0.05
N VAL A 138 0.66 0.65 0.21
CA VAL A 138 -0.39 1.11 -0.71
C VAL A 138 0.21 1.63 -2.02
N ARG A 139 1.32 2.38 -1.94
CA ARG A 139 2.00 2.93 -3.11
C ARG A 139 2.62 1.82 -3.95
N SER A 140 3.33 0.89 -3.30
CA SER A 140 3.96 -0.24 -4.00
C SER A 140 2.93 -1.15 -4.64
N LEU A 141 1.81 -1.42 -3.97
CA LEU A 141 0.73 -2.23 -4.54
C LEU A 141 0.05 -1.53 -5.72
N ALA A 142 -0.17 -0.21 -5.63
CA ALA A 142 -0.70 0.58 -6.75
C ALA A 142 0.25 0.59 -7.95
N HIS A 143 1.56 0.67 -7.72
CA HIS A 143 2.57 0.58 -8.76
C HIS A 143 2.56 -0.80 -9.44
N VAL A 144 2.54 -1.89 -8.67
CA VAL A 144 2.40 -3.26 -9.21
C VAL A 144 1.08 -3.43 -9.97
N ALA A 145 -0.01 -2.86 -9.47
CA ALA A 145 -1.31 -2.88 -10.16
C ALA A 145 -1.26 -2.15 -11.51
N SER A 146 -0.51 -1.05 -11.63
CA SER A 146 -0.33 -0.35 -12.90
C SER A 146 0.50 -1.14 -13.93
N LEU A 147 1.31 -2.10 -13.46
CA LEU A 147 2.11 -2.99 -14.30
C LEU A 147 1.43 -4.34 -14.59
N SER A 148 0.23 -4.52 -14.04
CA SER A 148 -0.55 -5.76 -14.14
C SER A 148 -1.34 -5.81 -15.45
N LYS A 149 -1.15 -6.87 -16.23
CA LYS A 149 -1.89 -7.13 -17.47
C LYS A 149 -3.00 -8.14 -17.23
N TYR A 150 -4.23 -7.70 -17.42
CA TYR A 150 -5.42 -8.54 -17.35
C TYR A 150 -5.76 -9.11 -18.73
N SER A 151 -6.31 -10.34 -18.78
CA SER A 151 -6.69 -11.00 -20.04
C SER A 151 -7.91 -10.32 -20.68
N ASN A 152 -7.90 -10.27 -22.01
CA ASN A 152 -8.96 -9.71 -22.84
C ASN A 152 -9.87 -10.77 -23.44
N THR A 153 -9.51 -12.06 -23.33
CA THR A 153 -10.25 -13.19 -23.91
C THR A 153 -10.96 -13.94 -22.80
N HIS A 154 -11.94 -13.28 -22.18
CA HIS A 154 -12.85 -13.90 -21.23
C HIS A 154 -14.25 -13.87 -21.81
N ALA A 155 -15.07 -14.87 -21.49
CA ALA A 155 -16.47 -14.83 -21.86
C ALA A 155 -17.13 -13.58 -21.26
N PRO A 156 -18.07 -12.93 -21.97
CA PRO A 156 -18.81 -11.80 -21.41
C PRO A 156 -19.49 -12.22 -20.10
N GLY A 157 -19.05 -11.65 -18.97
CA GLY A 157 -19.51 -12.01 -17.61
C GLY A 157 -18.43 -12.62 -16.70
N GLU A 158 -17.30 -13.06 -17.24
CA GLU A 158 -16.17 -13.55 -16.46
C GLU A 158 -15.23 -12.42 -16.03
N LYS A 159 -14.69 -12.53 -14.81
CA LYS A 159 -13.69 -11.58 -14.30
C LYS A 159 -12.39 -11.69 -15.09
N ALA A 160 -11.79 -10.54 -15.38
CA ALA A 160 -10.52 -10.52 -16.07
C ALA A 160 -9.42 -11.14 -15.19
N ARG A 161 -8.91 -12.31 -15.59
CA ARG A 161 -7.77 -12.98 -14.95
C ARG A 161 -6.49 -12.19 -15.19
N LEU A 162 -5.69 -12.04 -14.15
CA LEU A 162 -4.36 -11.46 -14.22
C LEU A 162 -3.44 -12.43 -14.97
N ILE A 163 -2.92 -12.04 -16.13
CA ILE A 163 -2.05 -12.89 -16.95
C ILE A 163 -0.59 -12.76 -16.53
N ASP A 164 -0.14 -11.50 -16.41
CA ASP A 164 1.27 -11.17 -16.34
C ASP A 164 1.45 -9.85 -15.58
N ILE A 165 2.54 -9.75 -14.83
CA ILE A 165 2.98 -8.50 -14.22
C ILE A 165 4.31 -8.16 -14.86
N LYS A 166 4.35 -7.02 -15.54
CA LYS A 166 5.62 -6.54 -16.09
C LYS A 166 6.52 -6.10 -14.93
N ASP A 167 7.77 -6.51 -14.98
CA ASP A 167 8.80 -6.11 -14.02
C ASP A 167 9.72 -5.09 -14.71
N GLN A 168 9.62 -3.83 -14.28
CA GLN A 168 10.39 -2.73 -14.84
C GLN A 168 11.14 -2.00 -13.73
N ARG A 169 12.45 -1.85 -13.94
CA ARG A 169 13.30 -1.01 -13.10
C ARG A 169 13.20 0.47 -13.48
N LEU A 170 12.99 0.73 -14.78
CA LEU A 170 12.99 2.08 -15.34
C LEU A 170 11.85 2.95 -14.80
N THR A 171 10.67 2.37 -14.52
CA THR A 171 9.53 3.15 -14.00
C THR A 171 9.83 3.74 -12.64
N ASN A 172 10.47 2.99 -11.74
CA ASN A 172 10.83 3.50 -10.41
C ASN A 172 11.92 4.56 -10.51
N ILE A 173 12.93 4.35 -11.33
CA ILE A 173 13.98 5.36 -11.60
C ILE A 173 13.34 6.64 -12.16
N GLY A 174 12.43 6.51 -13.14
CA GLY A 174 11.72 7.63 -13.74
C GLY A 174 10.87 8.40 -12.74
N VAL A 175 10.11 7.72 -11.88
CA VAL A 175 9.31 8.38 -10.83
C VAL A 175 10.19 9.14 -9.85
N HIS A 176 11.29 8.55 -9.37
CA HIS A 176 12.20 9.23 -8.45
C HIS A 176 12.94 10.41 -9.11
N LEU A 177 13.32 10.29 -10.37
CA LEU A 177 13.89 11.39 -11.15
C LEU A 177 12.88 12.54 -11.29
N LEU A 178 11.63 12.23 -11.64
CA LEU A 178 10.56 13.21 -11.75
C LEU A 178 10.28 13.91 -10.42
N ILE A 179 10.30 13.18 -9.29
CA ILE A 179 10.20 13.75 -7.94
C ILE A 179 11.34 14.75 -7.71
N GLY A 180 12.58 14.40 -8.07
CA GLY A 180 13.73 15.30 -7.99
C GLY A 180 13.59 16.55 -8.87
N CYS A 181 12.99 16.41 -10.05
CA CYS A 181 12.75 17.52 -10.99
C CYS A 181 11.53 18.39 -10.65
N THR A 182 10.76 18.09 -9.59
CA THR A 182 9.53 18.83 -9.25
C THR A 182 9.75 20.32 -9.02
N ILE A 183 10.94 20.74 -8.58
CA ILE A 183 11.27 22.15 -8.35
C ILE A 183 11.22 22.95 -9.66
N PHE A 184 11.69 22.38 -10.77
CA PHE A 184 11.59 23.02 -12.09
C PHE A 184 10.15 23.10 -12.59
N ALA A 185 9.32 22.12 -12.20
CA ALA A 185 7.89 22.06 -12.51
C ALA A 185 7.00 22.75 -11.45
N ALA A 186 7.58 23.46 -10.46
CA ALA A 186 6.83 24.13 -9.39
C ALA A 186 5.66 25.02 -9.88
N PRO A 187 5.77 25.85 -10.95
CA PRO A 187 4.64 26.67 -11.40
C PRO A 187 3.46 25.85 -11.93
N ILE A 188 3.72 24.64 -12.45
CA ILE A 188 2.68 23.72 -12.93
C ILE A 188 2.05 23.00 -11.75
N ILE A 189 2.86 22.48 -10.81
CA ILE A 189 2.40 21.71 -9.66
C ILE A 189 1.52 22.57 -8.74
N ARG A 190 1.83 23.87 -8.58
CA ARG A 190 1.00 24.82 -7.82
C ARG A 190 -0.40 25.04 -8.39
N LYS A 191 -0.70 24.59 -9.62
CA LYS A 191 -2.05 24.66 -10.17
C LYS A 191 -2.94 23.51 -9.69
N ILE A 192 -2.37 22.47 -9.11
CA ILE A 192 -3.11 21.27 -8.70
C ILE A 192 -3.83 21.55 -7.38
N PRO A 193 -5.16 21.41 -7.32
CA PRO A 193 -5.91 21.54 -6.07
C PRO A 193 -5.67 20.33 -5.18
N VAL A 194 -5.46 20.56 -3.89
CA VAL A 194 -5.24 19.50 -2.89
C VAL A 194 -6.47 18.57 -2.80
N ALA A 195 -7.68 19.10 -3.03
CA ALA A 195 -8.90 18.30 -3.08
C ALA A 195 -8.86 17.17 -4.13
N ALA A 196 -8.27 17.42 -5.31
CA ALA A 196 -8.14 16.37 -6.33
C ALA A 196 -7.18 15.27 -5.89
N LEU A 197 -6.11 15.61 -5.15
CA LEU A 197 -5.20 14.62 -4.58
C LEU A 197 -5.89 13.76 -3.52
N PHE A 198 -6.75 14.34 -2.68
CA PHE A 198 -7.55 13.55 -1.73
C PHE A 198 -8.47 12.55 -2.44
N GLY A 199 -9.05 12.93 -3.58
CA GLY A 199 -9.82 11.99 -4.42
C GLY A 199 -8.98 10.80 -4.89
N ILE A 200 -7.75 11.05 -5.35
CA ILE A 200 -6.81 9.99 -5.75
C ILE A 200 -6.39 9.12 -4.56
N PHE A 201 -6.11 9.73 -3.39
CA PHE A 201 -5.77 8.97 -2.19
C PHE A 201 -6.93 8.11 -1.70
N LEU A 202 -8.17 8.61 -1.78
CA LEU A 202 -9.37 7.84 -1.48
C LEU A 202 -9.53 6.65 -2.44
N TYR A 203 -9.32 6.88 -3.74
CA TYR A 203 -9.32 5.81 -4.74
C TYR A 203 -8.31 4.70 -4.40
N PHE A 204 -7.06 5.08 -4.10
CA PHE A 204 -6.05 4.10 -3.68
C PHE A 204 -6.42 3.39 -2.37
N GLY A 205 -7.05 4.08 -1.42
CA GLY A 205 -7.58 3.48 -0.21
C GLY A 205 -8.62 2.41 -0.49
N ILE A 206 -9.62 2.72 -1.32
CA ILE A 206 -10.71 1.80 -1.69
C ILE A 206 -10.17 0.59 -2.46
N VAL A 207 -9.32 0.81 -3.46
CA VAL A 207 -8.72 -0.26 -4.25
C VAL A 207 -7.84 -1.16 -3.38
N SER A 208 -7.04 -0.58 -2.49
CA SER A 208 -6.17 -1.35 -1.61
C SER A 208 -6.95 -2.21 -0.63
N ILE A 209 -8.05 -1.70 -0.05
CA ILE A 209 -8.90 -2.48 0.88
C ILE A 209 -9.69 -3.55 0.13
N SER A 210 -10.20 -3.23 -1.05
CA SER A 210 -11.00 -4.14 -1.87
C SER A 210 -10.24 -5.40 -2.31
N GLY A 211 -8.92 -5.31 -2.41
CA GLY A 211 -8.02 -6.44 -2.72
C GLY A 211 -7.67 -7.33 -1.54
N THR A 212 -8.19 -7.07 -0.32
CA THR A 212 -7.87 -7.86 0.87
C THR A 212 -8.91 -8.93 1.17
N GLN A 213 -8.46 -10.11 1.61
CA GLN A 213 -9.33 -11.23 1.98
C GLN A 213 -10.24 -10.89 3.19
N LEU A 214 -9.73 -10.12 4.15
CA LEU A 214 -10.53 -9.63 5.28
C LEU A 214 -11.75 -8.84 4.80
N PHE A 215 -11.56 -7.89 3.89
CA PHE A 215 -12.68 -7.10 3.36
C PHE A 215 -13.66 -7.95 2.55
N SER A 216 -13.17 -8.94 1.79
CA SER A 216 -14.02 -9.92 1.13
C SER A 216 -14.88 -10.70 2.14
N ARG A 217 -14.31 -11.16 3.25
CA ARG A 217 -15.04 -11.86 4.32
C ARG A 217 -16.04 -10.97 5.06
N ILE A 218 -15.69 -9.71 5.30
CA ILE A 218 -16.61 -8.71 5.87
C ILE A 218 -17.83 -8.57 4.95
N LYS A 219 -17.62 -8.38 3.64
CA LYS A 219 -18.71 -8.31 2.66
C LYS A 219 -19.58 -9.57 2.69
N MET A 220 -18.97 -10.75 2.76
CA MET A 220 -19.71 -12.03 2.84
C MET A 220 -20.56 -12.18 4.09
N THR A 221 -20.28 -11.43 5.17
CA THR A 221 -21.12 -11.44 6.38
C THR A 221 -22.47 -10.75 6.15
N PHE A 222 -22.56 -9.87 5.15
CA PHE A 222 -23.80 -9.18 4.76
C PHE A 222 -24.51 -9.81 3.55
N ILE A 223 -23.89 -10.81 2.91
CA ILE A 223 -24.45 -11.48 1.72
C ILE A 223 -25.14 -12.77 2.18
N PRO A 224 -26.39 -13.04 1.74
CA PRO A 224 -27.03 -14.31 2.05
C PRO A 224 -26.27 -15.48 1.41
N THR A 225 -26.27 -16.63 2.07
CA THR A 225 -25.52 -17.84 1.66
C THR A 225 -25.79 -18.29 0.23
N LYS A 226 -26.98 -18.00 -0.32
CA LYS A 226 -27.35 -18.28 -1.71
C LYS A 226 -26.46 -17.58 -2.75
N TYR A 227 -25.88 -16.43 -2.40
CA TYR A 227 -25.06 -15.62 -3.30
C TYR A 227 -23.57 -15.71 -2.98
N TYR A 228 -23.15 -16.77 -2.26
CA TYR A 228 -21.74 -16.98 -1.99
C TYR A 228 -20.99 -17.32 -3.28
N PRO A 229 -19.89 -16.61 -3.57
CA PRO A 229 -19.03 -16.96 -4.69
C PRO A 229 -18.36 -18.33 -4.45
N ASN A 230 -17.92 -19.00 -5.52
CA ASN A 230 -17.26 -20.30 -5.45
C ASN A 230 -15.80 -20.18 -4.98
N PHE A 231 -15.56 -19.84 -3.71
CA PHE A 231 -14.23 -19.90 -3.10
C PHE A 231 -13.99 -21.23 -2.38
N GLY A 232 -12.78 -21.79 -2.48
CA GLY A 232 -12.41 -23.08 -1.86
C GLY A 232 -12.66 -23.14 -0.34
N TYR A 233 -12.35 -22.07 0.39
CA TYR A 233 -12.56 -21.98 1.84
C TYR A 233 -14.03 -21.89 2.25
N LEU A 234 -14.93 -21.44 1.35
CA LEU A 234 -16.37 -21.36 1.62
C LEU A 234 -17.01 -22.76 1.66
N ARG A 235 -16.45 -23.73 0.92
CA ARG A 235 -16.89 -25.13 0.91
C ARG A 235 -16.31 -25.94 2.07
N ARG A 236 -15.09 -25.61 2.51
CA ARG A 236 -14.32 -26.42 3.47
C ARG A 236 -14.50 -26.02 4.94
N VAL A 237 -14.88 -24.77 5.23
CA VAL A 237 -15.03 -24.27 6.60
C VAL A 237 -16.49 -23.94 6.89
N ARG A 238 -17.02 -24.28 8.08
CA ARG A 238 -18.42 -23.99 8.43
C ARG A 238 -18.68 -22.48 8.59
N GLN A 239 -19.85 -22.01 8.14
CA GLN A 239 -20.19 -20.57 8.09
C GLN A 239 -19.99 -19.81 9.41
N MET A 240 -20.47 -20.36 10.54
CA MET A 240 -20.37 -19.70 11.84
C MET A 240 -18.91 -19.48 12.26
N LYS A 241 -18.04 -20.46 11.97
CA LYS A 241 -16.61 -20.35 12.24
C LYS A 241 -15.97 -19.23 11.39
N ARG A 242 -16.37 -19.08 10.12
CA ARG A 242 -15.89 -17.99 9.27
C ARG A 242 -16.28 -16.60 9.80
N HIS A 243 -17.51 -16.44 10.29
CA HIS A 243 -17.94 -15.16 10.89
C HIS A 243 -17.21 -14.87 12.20
N ILE A 244 -17.02 -15.87 13.07
CA ILE A 244 -16.23 -15.71 14.31
C ILE A 244 -14.80 -15.30 13.98
N TYR A 245 -14.16 -15.96 13.01
CA TYR A 245 -12.80 -15.62 12.59
C TYR A 245 -12.73 -14.18 12.07
N THR A 246 -13.66 -13.79 11.21
CA THR A 246 -13.73 -12.42 10.66
C THR A 246 -13.97 -11.38 11.77
N PHE A 247 -14.82 -11.71 12.76
CA PHE A 247 -15.08 -10.85 13.91
C PHE A 247 -13.82 -10.64 14.76
N ILE A 248 -13.06 -11.70 15.05
CA ILE A 248 -11.77 -11.63 15.75
C ILE A 248 -10.79 -10.73 14.97
N GLN A 249 -10.70 -10.88 13.65
CA GLN A 249 -9.84 -10.04 12.81
C GLN A 249 -10.26 -8.57 12.81
N VAL A 250 -11.56 -8.29 12.78
CA VAL A 250 -12.08 -6.91 12.86
C VAL A 250 -11.74 -6.28 14.21
N ILE A 251 -11.89 -7.01 15.32
CA ILE A 251 -11.47 -6.53 16.64
C ILE A 251 -9.97 -6.23 16.68
N ALA A 252 -9.14 -7.13 16.16
CA ALA A 252 -7.70 -6.92 16.08
C ALA A 252 -7.33 -5.69 15.23
N ALA A 253 -8.02 -5.47 14.10
CA ALA A 253 -7.83 -4.29 13.27
C ALA A 253 -8.26 -3.00 13.99
N CYS A 254 -9.41 -3.01 14.68
CA CYS A 254 -9.86 -1.89 15.50
C CYS A 254 -8.88 -1.57 16.63
N LEU A 255 -8.33 -2.58 17.30
CA LEU A 255 -7.30 -2.40 18.33
C LEU A 255 -6.06 -1.69 17.75
N LEU A 256 -5.56 -2.16 16.60
CA LEU A 256 -4.41 -1.55 15.92
C LEU A 256 -4.69 -0.09 15.51
N ILE A 257 -5.89 0.20 14.99
CA ILE A 257 -6.31 1.56 14.61
C ILE A 257 -6.35 2.47 15.84
N THR A 258 -6.97 2.02 16.93
CA THR A 258 -7.04 2.80 18.19
C THR A 258 -5.65 3.15 18.69
N ILE A 259 -4.74 2.19 18.73
CA ILE A 259 -3.38 2.42 19.22
C ILE A 259 -2.62 3.37 18.30
N LYS A 260 -2.78 3.25 16.98
CA LYS A 260 -2.18 4.17 16.01
C LYS A 260 -2.65 5.63 16.21
N MET A 261 -3.88 5.85 16.67
CA MET A 261 -4.40 7.19 16.96
C MET A 261 -3.96 7.76 18.32
N THR A 262 -3.33 6.95 19.17
CA THR A 262 -2.80 7.39 20.47
C THR A 262 -1.34 7.82 20.38
N ASN A 263 -0.83 8.49 21.43
CA ASN A 263 0.58 8.84 21.57
C ASN A 263 1.53 7.62 21.62
N PHE A 264 0.99 6.41 21.77
CA PHE A 264 1.74 5.15 21.75
C PHE A 264 1.86 4.54 20.35
N ALA A 265 1.69 5.33 19.29
CA ALA A 265 1.78 4.87 17.90
C ALA A 265 3.09 4.15 17.58
N PHE A 266 4.19 4.46 18.28
CA PHE A 266 5.47 3.76 18.12
C PHE A 266 5.41 2.27 18.51
N LEU A 267 4.41 1.85 19.31
CA LEU A 267 4.19 0.46 19.72
C LEU A 267 3.48 -0.36 18.64
N PHE A 268 2.96 0.28 17.59
CA PHE A 268 2.20 -0.37 16.53
C PHE A 268 2.90 -1.60 15.92
N PRO A 269 4.20 -1.55 15.55
CA PRO A 269 4.88 -2.72 14.98
C PRO A 269 5.01 -3.86 15.99
N LEU A 270 5.24 -3.56 17.28
CA LEU A 270 5.33 -4.58 18.32
C LEU A 270 4.02 -5.36 18.47
N ILE A 271 2.89 -4.65 18.45
CA ILE A 271 1.56 -5.27 18.58
C ILE A 271 1.21 -6.06 17.32
N LEU A 272 1.62 -5.58 16.16
CA LEU A 272 1.48 -6.31 14.90
C LEU A 272 2.23 -7.65 14.97
N ILE A 273 3.46 -7.66 15.48
CA ILE A 273 4.20 -8.91 15.72
C ILE A 273 3.44 -9.83 16.66
N LEU A 274 2.88 -9.28 17.76
CA LEU A 274 2.16 -10.05 18.77
C LEU A 274 0.90 -10.73 18.22
N LEU A 275 0.34 -10.25 17.11
CA LEU A 275 -0.76 -10.93 16.42
C LEU A 275 -0.33 -12.27 15.79
N VAL A 276 0.96 -12.46 15.47
CA VAL A 276 1.49 -13.72 14.93
C VAL A 276 1.45 -14.87 15.96
N PRO A 277 2.02 -14.74 17.18
CA PRO A 277 1.86 -15.77 18.20
C PRO A 277 0.41 -15.87 18.68
N PHE A 278 -0.37 -14.78 18.71
CA PHE A 278 -1.81 -14.87 18.95
C PHE A 278 -2.50 -15.79 17.94
N ARG A 279 -2.19 -15.68 16.64
CA ARG A 279 -2.67 -16.60 15.61
C ARG A 279 -2.19 -18.03 15.82
N LYS A 280 -0.93 -18.24 16.21
CA LYS A 280 -0.37 -19.59 16.36
C LYS A 280 -0.75 -20.30 17.66
N MET A 281 -1.07 -19.57 18.73
CA MET A 281 -1.31 -20.14 20.05
C MET A 281 -2.78 -20.00 20.47
N CYS A 282 -3.43 -18.85 20.21
CA CYS A 282 -4.79 -18.61 20.69
C CYS A 282 -5.86 -19.13 19.73
N LEU A 283 -5.68 -18.97 18.41
CA LEU A 283 -6.69 -19.41 17.44
C LEU A 283 -6.88 -20.94 17.34
N PRO A 284 -5.84 -21.79 17.53
CA PRO A 284 -6.02 -23.25 17.53
C PRO A 284 -6.91 -23.80 18.66
N PHE A 285 -7.21 -23.01 19.70
CA PHE A 285 -8.19 -23.40 20.71
C PHE A 285 -9.63 -23.38 20.19
N ILE A 286 -9.92 -22.58 19.15
CA ILE A 286 -11.28 -22.38 18.60
C ILE A 286 -11.41 -23.04 17.21
N PHE A 287 -10.32 -23.08 16.45
CA PHE A 287 -10.28 -23.55 15.07
C PHE A 287 -9.32 -24.72 14.91
N THR A 288 -9.63 -25.64 14.01
CA THR A 288 -8.68 -26.69 13.61
C THR A 288 -7.60 -26.13 12.68
N GLU A 289 -6.41 -26.73 12.68
CA GLU A 289 -5.31 -26.32 11.78
C GLU A 289 -5.71 -26.33 10.30
N ARG A 290 -6.58 -27.27 9.90
CA ARG A 290 -7.13 -27.29 8.54
C ARG A 290 -8.00 -26.07 8.26
N GLU A 291 -8.90 -25.71 9.17
CA GLU A 291 -9.75 -24.53 9.03
C GLU A 291 -8.92 -23.24 8.98
N LEU A 292 -7.88 -23.12 9.81
CA LEU A 292 -6.98 -21.96 9.81
C LEU A 292 -6.16 -21.88 8.53
N SER A 293 -5.66 -23.00 8.01
CA SER A 293 -4.94 -23.04 6.74
C SER A 293 -5.81 -22.60 5.56
N GLU A 294 -7.09 -23.00 5.53
CA GLU A 294 -8.04 -22.58 4.50
C GLU A 294 -8.44 -21.10 4.63
N LEU A 295 -8.54 -20.59 5.87
CA LEU A 295 -8.85 -19.18 6.13
C LEU A 295 -7.67 -18.25 5.85
N ASP A 296 -6.43 -18.72 6.06
CA ASP A 296 -5.21 -17.94 5.82
C ASP A 296 -4.61 -18.16 4.43
N GLY A 297 -5.06 -19.18 3.70
CA GLY A 297 -4.59 -19.51 2.37
C GLY A 297 -4.85 -18.40 1.36
N ASP A 298 -3.87 -18.17 0.47
CA ASP A 298 -4.04 -17.27 -0.67
C ASP A 298 -5.16 -17.81 -1.57
N GLU A 299 -6.09 -16.95 -2.00
CA GLU A 299 -7.09 -17.30 -3.00
C GLU A 299 -6.35 -17.62 -4.31
N GLU A 300 -6.30 -18.89 -4.71
CA GLU A 300 -5.92 -19.26 -6.07
C GLU A 300 -7.13 -19.05 -6.98
N PRO A 301 -7.15 -18.04 -7.87
CA PRO A 301 -8.14 -18.00 -8.92
C PRO A 301 -7.83 -19.08 -9.96
N GLY A 302 -8.15 -20.34 -9.66
CA GLY A 302 -8.18 -21.38 -10.70
C GLY A 302 -7.76 -22.81 -10.34
N SER A 303 -7.67 -23.24 -9.08
CA SER A 303 -7.33 -24.64 -8.78
C SER A 303 -8.51 -25.45 -8.25
N THR A 304 -9.47 -25.78 -9.12
CA THR A 304 -10.06 -27.13 -9.15
C THR A 304 -10.63 -27.39 -10.55
N PHE A 305 -10.27 -28.56 -11.07
CA PHE A 305 -10.77 -29.19 -12.28
C PHE A 305 -12.30 -29.38 -12.25
N ASP A 306 -12.88 -29.32 -13.46
CA ASP A 306 -14.20 -29.79 -13.89
C ASP A 306 -15.47 -29.20 -13.24
N ASP A 307 -16.25 -28.59 -14.14
CA ASP A 307 -17.71 -28.44 -14.20
C ASP A 307 -18.43 -27.25 -13.52
N GLU A 308 -19.24 -26.60 -14.38
CA GLU A 308 -20.25 -25.55 -14.22
C GLU A 308 -19.82 -24.14 -13.78
N ILE A 309 -19.55 -23.35 -14.83
CA ILE A 309 -19.44 -21.90 -14.83
C ILE A 309 -20.85 -21.30 -14.69
N ASP A 310 -21.21 -20.86 -13.49
CA ASP A 310 -22.35 -19.96 -13.25
C ASP A 310 -21.77 -18.61 -12.81
N PHE A 311 -21.53 -17.66 -13.74
CA PHE A 311 -22.50 -16.75 -14.36
C PHE A 311 -23.40 -16.04 -13.33
N TYR A 312 -22.79 -15.20 -12.49
CA TYR A 312 -23.28 -13.87 -12.03
C TYR A 312 -22.48 -13.45 -10.78
N GLY A 313 -21.39 -12.67 -10.98
CA GLY A 313 -20.62 -12.18 -9.83
C GLY A 313 -19.47 -11.23 -10.14
N GLN A 314 -19.82 -9.94 -10.21
CA GLN A 314 -19.07 -8.76 -9.72
C GLN A 314 -18.42 -7.82 -10.75
N VAL A 315 -19.14 -6.72 -11.00
CA VAL A 315 -18.74 -5.39 -11.52
C VAL A 315 -17.88 -4.68 -10.44
N HIS A 316 -16.84 -3.87 -10.67
CA HIS A 316 -16.65 -2.74 -11.59
C HIS A 316 -15.26 -2.73 -12.25
N LEU A 317 -15.25 -2.66 -13.58
CA LEU A 317 -14.19 -1.94 -14.28
C LEU A 317 -14.61 -0.46 -14.31
N PRO A 318 -13.68 0.50 -14.19
CA PRO A 318 -13.96 1.83 -14.70
C PRO A 318 -14.18 1.67 -16.21
N ILE A 319 -15.38 2.02 -16.67
CA ILE A 319 -15.67 2.16 -18.09
C ILE A 319 -14.95 3.42 -18.59
#